data_AF-A0A1Z5L0T3-F1
#
_entry.id   AF-A0A1Z5L0T3-F1
#
_cell.length_a   1.000
_cell.length_b   1.000
_cell.length_c   1.000
_cell.angle_alpha   90.00
_cell.angle_beta   90.00
_cell.angle_gamma   90.00
#
_symmetry.space_group_name_H-M   'P 1'
#
loop_
_entity.id
_entity.type
_entity.pdbx_description
1 polymer ?
#
loop_
_entity_poly.entity_id
_entity_poly.type
_entity_poly.pdbx_seq_one_letter_code
_entity_poly.pdbx_strand_id
1 'polypeptide(L)' 'MLDALLDEMLETGAVQESQSPWAFPVVLAPKKDGTARLCVDYRRLNTITVRDSYHFPSIDSILYSLGNATVFSTLD' A
#
# COMPACT_ATOMS: atom_id res chain seq x y z
N MET A 1 17.44 0.31 13.02
CA MET A 1 16.41 -0.50 12.31
C MET A 1 15.44 0.39 11.56
N LEU A 2 14.84 1.40 12.21
CA LEU A 2 14.03 2.41 11.51
C LEU A 2 14.86 3.22 10.52
N ASP A 3 16.03 3.72 10.94
CA ASP A 3 16.87 4.60 10.12
C ASP A 3 17.32 3.91 8.82
N ALA A 4 17.79 2.66 8.90
CA ALA A 4 18.17 1.89 7.72
C ALA A 4 17.02 1.68 6.70
N LEU A 5 15.78 1.53 7.18
CA LEU A 5 14.61 1.45 6.29
C LEU A 5 14.29 2.82 5.66
N LEU A 6 14.46 3.91 6.41
CA LEU A 6 14.28 5.26 5.90
C LEU A 6 15.33 5.60 4.86
N ASP A 7 16.59 5.24 5.10
CA ASP A 7 17.70 5.44 4.16
C ASP A 7 17.43 4.70 2.84
N GLU A 8 17.00 3.43 2.89
CA GLU A 8 16.59 2.67 1.69
C GLU A 8 15.45 3.37 0.92
N MET A 9 14.44 3.87 1.63
CA MET A 9 13.33 4.59 1.02
C MET A 9 13.74 5.94 0.41
N LEU A 10 14.75 6.60 0.98
CA LEU A 10 15.35 7.82 0.44
C LEU A 10 16.17 7.51 -0.83
N GLU A 11 16.98 6.44 -0.79
CA GLU A 11 17.81 6.00 -1.92
C GLU A 11 16.97 5.54 -3.12
N THR A 12 15.87 4.83 -2.87
CA THR A 12 14.92 4.41 -3.92
C THR A 12 14.06 5.56 -4.45
N GLY A 13 14.08 6.72 -3.78
CA GLY A 13 13.24 7.88 -4.11
C GLY A 13 11.76 7.69 -3.76
N ALA A 14 11.42 6.69 -2.94
CA ALA A 14 10.06 6.46 -2.47
C ALA A 14 9.59 7.56 -1.49
N VAL A 15 10.52 8.17 -0.76
CA VAL A 15 10.27 9.30 0.15
C VAL A 15 11.32 10.40 -0.01
N GLN A 16 11.03 11.58 0.52
CA GLN A 16 11.96 12.70 0.59
C GLN A 16 11.72 13.49 1.88
N GLU A 17 12.72 14.26 2.30
CA GLU A 17 12.54 15.22 3.38
C GLU A 17 11.47 16.26 3.03
N SER A 18 10.64 16.63 4.00
CA SER A 18 9.58 17.60 3.79
C SER A 18 9.40 18.51 5.00
N GLN A 19 8.97 19.74 4.75
CA GLN A 19 8.56 20.70 5.78
C GLN A 19 7.04 20.88 5.74
N SER A 20 6.32 19.76 5.76
CA SER A 20 4.86 19.75 5.71
C SER A 20 4.25 20.18 7.05
N PRO A 21 3.13 20.94 7.06
CA PRO A 21 2.37 21.18 8.27
C PRO A 21 1.64 19.91 8.78
N TRP A 22 1.66 18.83 8.00
CA TRP A 22 1.09 17.52 8.36
C TRP A 22 2.18 16.51 8.67
N ALA A 23 2.02 15.81 9.78
CA ALA A 23 2.85 14.68 10.17
C ALA A 23 1.99 13.58 10.80
N PHE A 24 2.39 12.33 10.60
CA PHE A 24 1.69 11.14 11.09
C PHE A 24 2.69 10.18 11.74
N PRO A 25 2.29 9.45 12.79
CA PRO A 25 3.20 8.53 13.46
C PRO A 25 3.52 7.33 12.58
N VAL A 26 4.74 6.81 12.74
CA VAL A 26 5.23 5.60 12.08
C VAL A 26 5.12 4.41 13.05
N VAL A 27 4.68 3.28 12.52
CA VAL A 27 4.53 2.00 13.22
C VAL A 27 5.38 0.95 12.50
N LEU A 28 6.16 0.19 13.25
CA LEU A 28 6.93 -0.94 12.73
C LEU A 28 6.18 -2.24 13.00
N ALA A 29 5.71 -2.88 11.94
CA ALA A 29 5.04 -4.18 12.02
C ALA A 29 6.03 -5.31 11.70
N PRO A 30 6.13 -6.37 12.53
CA PRO A 30 7.02 -7.49 12.25
C PRO A 30 6.50 -8.33 11.07
N LYS A 31 7.38 -8.68 10.14
CA LYS A 31 7.11 -9.67 9.11
C LYS A 31 7.55 -11.06 9.58
N LYS A 32 7.02 -12.11 8.92
CA LYS A 32 7.34 -13.51 9.21
C LYS A 32 8.80 -13.88 8.93
N ASP A 33 9.45 -13.17 8.01
CA ASP A 33 10.84 -13.34 7.62
C ASP A 33 11.84 -12.69 8.61
N GLY A 34 11.35 -12.09 9.70
CA GLY A 34 12.17 -11.41 10.70
C GLY A 34 12.49 -9.95 10.37
N THR A 35 12.10 -9.45 9.18
CA THR A 35 12.22 -8.04 8.83
C THR A 35 11.05 -7.21 9.40
N ALA A 36 11.20 -5.89 9.44
CA ALA A 36 10.12 -4.98 9.82
C ALA A 36 9.49 -4.33 8.58
N ARG A 37 8.18 -4.07 8.64
CA ARG A 37 7.46 -3.24 7.67
C ARG A 37 7.20 -1.88 8.31
N LEU A 38 7.70 -0.83 7.66
CA LEU A 38 7.41 0.55 8.02
C LEU A 38 6.00 0.91 7.53
N CYS A 39 5.11 1.23 8.47
CA CYS A 39 3.73 1.62 8.21
C CYS A 39 3.48 3.01 8.77
N VAL A 40 2.85 3.90 8.00
CA VAL A 40 2.44 5.23 8.49
C VAL A 40 0.97 5.18 8.88
N ASP A 41 0.62 5.70 10.05
CA ASP A 41 -0.76 5.73 10.51
C ASP A 41 -1.54 6.89 9.88
N TYR A 42 -2.13 6.61 8.71
CA TYR A 42 -2.96 7.56 7.98
C TYR A 42 -4.44 7.58 8.41
N ARG A 43 -4.85 6.99 9.55
CA ARG A 43 -6.28 6.91 9.92
C ARG A 43 -6.97 8.27 9.97
N ARG A 44 -6.31 9.29 10.55
CA ARG A 44 -6.83 10.66 10.61
C ARG A 44 -6.91 11.30 9.21
N LEU A 45 -5.89 11.07 8.38
CA LEU A 45 -5.87 11.53 6.98
C LEU A 45 -7.02 10.90 6.17
N ASN A 46 -7.20 9.59 6.30
CA ASN A 46 -8.23 8.84 5.58
C ASN A 46 -9.68 9.26 5.93
N THR A 47 -9.87 9.94 7.08
CA THR A 47 -11.18 10.47 7.48
C THR A 47 -11.50 11.82 6.83
N ILE A 48 -10.48 12.62 6.52
CA ILE A 48 -10.64 13.94 5.90
C ILE A 48 -10.55 13.89 4.37
N THR A 49 -9.89 12.86 3.82
CA THR A 49 -9.76 12.67 2.37
C THR A 49 -11.09 12.17 1.77
N VAL A 50 -11.50 12.77 0.66
CA VAL A 50 -12.65 12.28 -0.13
C VAL A 50 -12.28 10.92 -0.73
N ARG A 51 -13.12 9.90 -0.47
CA ARG A 51 -12.90 8.57 -1.03
C ARG A 51 -13.17 8.57 -2.53
N ASP A 52 -12.15 8.23 -3.31
CA ASP A 52 -12.30 7.96 -4.73
C ASP A 52 -12.77 6.50 -4.93
N SER A 53 -14.08 6.28 -4.75
CA SER A 53 -14.68 4.96 -4.83
C SER A 53 -14.97 4.59 -6.28
N TYR A 54 -14.09 3.80 -6.89
CA TYR A 54 -14.37 3.12 -8.14
C TYR A 54 -15.18 1.83 -7.91
N HIS A 55 -16.17 1.56 -8.77
CA HIS A 55 -16.95 0.34 -8.68
C HIS A 55 -16.12 -0.84 -9.17
N PHE A 56 -15.61 -1.64 -8.24
CA PHE A 56 -15.00 -2.91 -8.59
C PHE A 56 -16.12 -3.91 -8.95
N PRO A 57 -16.02 -4.60 -10.10
CA PRO A 57 -17.02 -5.59 -10.47
C PRO A 57 -17.08 -6.70 -9.40
N SER A 58 -18.28 -7.22 -9.15
CA SER A 58 -18.45 -8.37 -8.27
C SER A 58 -17.59 -9.55 -8.76
N ILE A 59 -17.13 -10.39 -7.84
CA ILE A 59 -16.35 -11.59 -8.18
C ILE A 59 -17.08 -12.43 -9.24
N ASP A 60 -18.39 -12.62 -9.11
CA ASP A 60 -19.19 -13.38 -10.09
C ASP A 60 -19.09 -12.78 -11.49
N SER A 61 -19.25 -11.46 -11.63
CA SER A 61 -19.10 -10.76 -12.90
C SER A 61 -17.70 -10.93 -13.51
N ILE A 62 -16.65 -10.92 -12.69
CA ILE A 62 -15.28 -11.16 -13.15
C ILE A 62 -15.16 -12.60 -13.65
N LEU A 63 -15.65 -13.58 -12.90
CA LEU A 63 -15.61 -14.99 -13.28
C LEU A 63 -16.41 -15.27 -14.56
N TYR A 64 -17.58 -14.66 -14.72
CA TYR A 64 -18.35 -14.74 -15.96
C TYR A 64 -17.58 -14.13 -17.15
N SER A 65 -16.84 -13.05 -16.93
CA SER A 65 -16.07 -12.40 -18.00
C SER A 65 -14.94 -13.28 -18.55
N LEU A 66 -14.44 -14.24 -17.76
CA LEU A 66 -13.43 -15.21 -18.19
C LEU A 66 -13.97 -16.21 -19.23
N GLY A 67 -15.29 -16.41 -19.28
CA GLY A 67 -15.96 -17.24 -20.27
C GLY A 67 -15.40 -18.66 -20.35
N ASN A 68 -15.05 -19.11 -21.56
CA ASN A 68 -14.50 -20.44 -21.84
C ASN A 68 -12.97 -20.45 -21.92
N ALA A 69 -12.29 -19.47 -21.31
CA ALA A 69 -10.84 -19.47 -21.27
C ALA A 69 -10.31 -20.78 -20.65
N THR A 70 -9.35 -21.40 -21.32
CA THR A 70 -8.75 -22.67 -20.90
C THR A 70 -7.35 -22.53 -20.33
N VAL A 71 -6.74 -21.34 -20.49
CA VAL A 71 -5.41 -21.00 -20.00
C VAL A 71 -5.50 -19.69 -19.25
N PHE A 72 -4.97 -19.68 -18.04
CA PHE A 72 -4.92 -18.52 -17.16
C PHE A 72 -3.48 -18.25 -16.74
N SER A 73 -3.11 -16.98 -16.67
CA SER A 73 -1.88 -16.52 -16.03
C SER A 73 -2.23 -15.39 -15.06
N THR A 74 -1.50 -15.33 -13.96
CA THR A 74 -1.61 -14.28 -12.96
C THR A 74 -0.33 -13.47 -12.96
N LEU A 75 -0.46 -12.16 -12.86
CA LEU A 75 0.64 -11.25 -12.60
C LEU A 75 0.41 -10.66 -11.22
N ASP A 76 1.48 -10.61 -10.42
CA ASP A 76 1.53 -9.92 -9.14
C ASP A 76 2.19 -8.56 -9.34
#